data_AF-A0A9D4PLM1-F1
#
_entry.id   AF-A0A9D4PLM1-F1
#
_cell.length_a   1.000
_cell.length_b   1.000
_cell.length_c   1.000
_cell.angle_alpha   90.00
_cell.angle_beta   90.00
_cell.angle_gamma   90.00
#
_symmetry.space_group_name_H-M   'P 1'
#
loop_
_entity.id
_entity.type
_entity.pdbx_description
1 polymer ?
#
loop_
_entity_poly.entity_id
_entity_poly.type
_entity_poly.pdbx_seq_one_letter_code
_entity_poly.pdbx_strand_id
1 'polypeptide(L)'
;MVNSDQLRKKRAALRAGLTIALTHLKDLLQQPNPDAFQINVHMDCLKDKEAALTRLDDVVLATTDEGNIDEEVETAHEYNETILYAVSHAKFWLQERETTARTQARAMGPGQATMNLETPATQQAK
;
A
#
# COMPACT_ATOMS: atom_id res chain seq x y z
N MET A 1 20.42 -15.06 27.38
CA MET A 1 19.08 -14.46 27.61
C MET A 1 18.78 -13.55 26.44
N VAL A 2 17.75 -13.87 25.66
CA VAL A 2 17.26 -12.94 24.62
C VAL A 2 16.59 -11.77 25.34
N ASN A 3 16.94 -10.55 24.96
CA ASN A 3 16.55 -9.34 25.66
C ASN A 3 15.10 -8.98 25.28
N SER A 4 14.11 -9.60 25.95
CA SER A 4 12.67 -9.52 25.64
C SER A 4 12.18 -8.08 25.47
N ASP A 5 12.67 -7.16 26.31
CA ASP A 5 12.37 -5.72 26.20
C ASP A 5 12.88 -5.09 24.91
N GLN A 6 14.03 -5.52 24.38
CA GLN A 6 14.53 -5.02 23.09
C GLN A 6 13.68 -5.52 21.92
N LEU A 7 13.17 -6.76 21.99
CA LEU A 7 12.27 -7.30 20.96
C LEU A 7 10.94 -6.55 20.96
N ARG A 8 10.34 -6.35 22.14
CA ARG A 8 9.10 -5.56 22.30
C ARG A 8 9.26 -4.12 21.79
N LYS A 9 10.39 -3.47 22.07
CA LYS A 9 10.71 -2.13 21.54
C LYS A 9 10.85 -2.12 20.02
N LYS A 10 11.56 -3.09 19.44
CA LYS A 10 11.68 -3.22 17.97
C LYS A 10 10.31 -3.42 17.33
N ARG A 11 9.46 -4.22 17.95
CA ARG A 11 8.11 -4.48 17.48
C ARG A 11 7.23 -3.23 17.54
N ALA A 12 7.26 -2.50 18.64
CA ALA A 12 6.55 -1.22 18.77
C ALA A 12 7.00 -0.20 17.71
N ALA A 13 8.31 -0.07 17.47
CA ALA A 13 8.84 0.83 16.44
C ALA A 13 8.40 0.41 15.02
N LEU A 14 8.38 -0.89 14.75
CA LEU A 14 7.96 -1.41 13.46
C LEU A 14 6.45 -1.24 13.23
N ARG A 15 5.63 -1.49 14.26
CA ARG A 15 4.19 -1.19 14.27
C ARG A 15 3.92 0.29 14.03
N ALA A 16 4.64 1.19 14.69
CA ALA A 16 4.52 2.63 14.44
C ALA A 16 4.86 3.00 12.98
N GLY A 17 5.92 2.43 12.42
CA GLY A 17 6.29 2.63 11.02
C GLY A 17 5.24 2.08 10.03
N LEU A 18 4.61 0.96 10.35
CA LEU A 18 3.48 0.39 9.59
C LEU A 18 2.27 1.31 9.64
N THR A 19 1.89 1.80 10.82
CA THR A 19 0.77 2.74 10.98
C THR A 19 0.96 3.99 10.14
N ILE A 20 2.16 4.56 10.10
CA ILE A 20 2.47 5.72 9.24
C ILE A 20 2.29 5.37 7.76
N ALA A 21 2.83 4.23 7.30
CA ALA A 21 2.69 3.79 5.92
C ALA A 21 1.22 3.51 5.53
N LEU A 22 0.44 2.94 6.46
CA LEU A 22 -1.00 2.70 6.28
C LEU A 22 -1.77 4.02 6.16
N THR A 23 -1.47 5.01 7.02
CA THR A 23 -2.08 6.34 6.95
C THR A 23 -1.77 7.01 5.62
N HIS A 24 -0.50 7.01 5.18
CA HIS A 24 -0.14 7.57 3.87
C HIS A 24 -0.86 6.88 2.71
N LEU A 25 -0.98 5.55 2.74
CA LEU A 25 -1.72 4.82 1.71
C LEU A 25 -3.21 5.19 1.71
N LYS A 26 -3.83 5.31 2.89
CA LYS A 26 -5.24 5.73 3.04
C LYS A 26 -5.44 7.15 2.51
N ASP A 27 -4.58 8.08 2.89
CA ASP A 27 -4.64 9.47 2.46
C ASP A 27 -4.49 9.57 0.95
N LEU A 28 -3.56 8.80 0.36
CA LEU A 28 -3.34 8.74 -1.08
C LEU A 28 -4.58 8.21 -1.81
N LEU A 29 -5.20 7.13 -1.30
CA LEU A 29 -6.41 6.54 -1.89
C LEU A 29 -7.64 7.46 -1.82
N GLN A 30 -7.67 8.40 -0.88
CA GLN A 30 -8.74 9.41 -0.78
C GLN A 30 -8.60 10.57 -1.77
N GLN A 31 -7.44 10.69 -2.44
CA GLN A 31 -7.24 11.75 -3.42
C GLN A 31 -8.13 11.52 -4.66
N PRO A 32 -8.58 12.60 -5.34
CA PRO A 32 -9.40 12.47 -6.56
C PRO A 32 -8.68 11.76 -7.72
N ASN A 33 -7.35 11.84 -7.76
CA ASN A 33 -6.50 11.19 -8.75
C ASN A 33 -5.21 10.69 -8.08
N PRO A 34 -5.29 9.61 -7.29
CA PRO A 34 -4.14 9.01 -6.63
C PRO A 34 -3.10 8.57 -7.66
N ASP A 35 -1.83 8.81 -7.35
CA ASP A 35 -0.72 8.33 -8.17
C ASP A 35 -0.53 6.82 -7.96
N ALA A 36 -0.76 6.03 -9.01
CA ALA A 36 -0.61 4.58 -9.00
C ALA A 36 0.83 4.13 -8.67
N PHE A 37 1.85 4.91 -9.06
CA PHE A 37 3.23 4.61 -8.70
C PHE A 37 3.44 4.73 -7.19
N GLN A 38 2.96 5.83 -6.58
CA GLN A 38 3.05 6.00 -5.13
C GLN A 38 2.25 4.95 -4.37
N ILE A 39 1.05 4.57 -4.86
CA ILE A 39 0.26 3.48 -4.26
C ILE A 39 1.09 2.19 -4.23
N ASN A 40 1.70 1.80 -5.35
CA ASN A 40 2.53 0.60 -5.42
C ASN A 40 3.74 0.67 -4.47
N VAL A 41 4.43 1.81 -4.41
CA VAL A 41 5.55 2.02 -3.49
C VAL A 41 5.11 1.84 -2.03
N HIS A 42 3.98 2.42 -1.65
CA HIS A 42 3.44 2.27 -0.29
C HIS A 42 2.99 0.83 -0.01
N MET A 43 2.39 0.15 -0.98
CA MET A 43 2.00 -1.25 -0.83
C MET A 43 3.20 -2.18 -0.64
N ASP A 44 4.29 -1.98 -1.39
CA ASP A 44 5.49 -2.81 -1.25
C ASP A 44 6.21 -2.52 0.07
N CYS A 45 6.27 -1.25 0.49
CA CYS A 45 6.76 -0.87 1.81
C CYS A 45 5.94 -1.53 2.95
N LEU A 46 4.62 -1.62 2.80
CA LEU A 46 3.75 -2.31 3.76
C LEU A 46 4.04 -3.80 3.83
N LYS A 47 4.18 -4.48 2.68
CA LYS A 47 4.52 -5.92 2.64
C LYS A 47 5.86 -6.23 3.29
N ASP A 48 6.89 -5.43 3.01
CA ASP A 48 8.22 -5.64 3.58
C ASP A 48 8.20 -5.49 5.10
N LYS A 49 7.48 -4.49 5.59
CA LYS A 49 7.31 -4.26 7.03
C LYS A 49 6.42 -5.32 7.67
N GLU A 50 5.35 -5.76 7.02
CA GLU A 50 4.50 -6.87 7.48
C GLU A 50 5.34 -8.13 7.66
N ALA A 51 6.12 -8.52 6.66
CA ALA A 51 6.99 -9.69 6.74
C ALA A 51 8.03 -9.58 7.85
N ALA A 52 8.55 -8.37 8.12
CA ALA A 52 9.44 -8.12 9.25
C ALA A 52 8.70 -8.19 10.60
N LEU A 53 7.43 -7.76 10.66
CA LEU A 53 6.59 -7.84 11.85
C LEU A 53 6.29 -9.28 12.20
N THR A 54 5.81 -10.08 11.25
CA THR A 54 5.48 -11.49 11.45
C THR A 54 6.66 -12.26 12.01
N ARG A 55 7.85 -12.12 11.42
CA ARG A 55 9.07 -12.79 11.92
C ARG A 55 9.42 -12.35 13.34
N LEU A 56 9.17 -11.09 13.68
CA LEU A 56 9.47 -10.58 15.01
C LEU A 56 8.42 -11.05 16.03
N ASP A 57 7.15 -11.11 15.64
CA ASP A 57 6.06 -11.66 16.45
C ASP A 57 6.31 -13.15 16.75
N ASP A 58 6.75 -13.95 15.77
CA ASP A 58 7.11 -15.36 15.99
C ASP A 58 8.19 -15.52 17.07
N VAL A 59 9.22 -14.66 17.04
CA VAL A 59 10.30 -14.67 18.04
C VAL A 59 9.80 -14.20 19.41
N VAL A 60 8.92 -13.19 19.45
CA VAL A 60 8.33 -12.71 20.71
C VAL A 60 7.46 -13.80 21.33
N LEU A 61 6.58 -14.44 20.57
CA LEU A 61 5.73 -15.53 21.04
C LEU A 61 6.56 -16.71 21.57
N ALA A 62 7.62 -17.11 20.86
CA ALA A 62 8.51 -18.18 21.30
C ALA A 62 9.33 -17.86 22.56
N THR A 63 9.40 -16.59 22.97
CA THR A 63 10.17 -16.12 24.12
C THR A 63 9.33 -15.49 25.23
N THR A 64 8.00 -15.51 25.08
CA THR A 64 7.04 -14.93 26.04
C THR A 64 6.52 -16.02 26.97
N ASP A 65 6.49 -15.74 28.28
CA ASP A 65 5.92 -16.63 29.28
C ASP A 65 4.40 -16.80 29.07
N GLU A 66 3.87 -17.99 29.36
CA GLU A 66 2.47 -18.38 29.11
C GLU A 66 1.44 -17.37 29.62
N GLY A 67 1.71 -16.68 30.74
CA GLY A 67 0.78 -15.70 31.32
C GLY A 67 0.55 -14.42 30.50
N ASN A 68 1.38 -14.14 29.49
CA ASN A 68 1.23 -12.95 28.62
C ASN A 68 1.00 -13.32 27.15
N ILE A 69 0.86 -14.61 26.81
CA ILE A 69 0.85 -15.05 25.40
C ILE A 69 -0.41 -14.62 24.67
N ASP A 70 -1.57 -14.62 25.34
CA ASP A 70 -2.87 -14.31 24.72
C ASP A 70 -2.93 -12.86 24.23
N GLU A 71 -2.49 -11.90 25.07
CA GLU A 71 -2.40 -10.49 24.70
C GLU A 71 -1.45 -10.28 23.51
N GLU A 72 -0.34 -11.02 23.48
CA GLU A 72 0.64 -10.92 22.40
C GLU A 72 0.13 -11.48 21.07
N VAL A 73 -0.65 -12.57 21.12
CA VAL A 73 -1.32 -13.15 19.95
C VAL A 73 -2.42 -12.21 19.44
N GLU A 74 -3.27 -11.69 20.32
CA GLU A 74 -4.35 -10.78 19.94
C GLU A 74 -3.81 -9.53 19.25
N THR A 75 -2.79 -8.89 19.85
CA THR A 75 -2.21 -7.67 19.26
C THR A 75 -1.52 -7.94 17.93
N ALA A 76 -0.88 -9.10 17.74
CA ALA A 76 -0.29 -9.49 16.46
C ALA A 76 -1.36 -9.73 15.39
N HIS A 77 -2.48 -10.33 15.78
CA HIS A 77 -3.61 -10.60 14.88
C HIS A 77 -4.24 -9.32 14.35
N GLU A 78 -4.58 -8.37 15.23
CA GLU A 78 -5.21 -7.09 14.85
C GLU A 78 -4.37 -6.30 13.82
N TYR A 79 -3.04 -6.28 14.01
CA TYR A 79 -2.14 -5.59 13.08
C TYR A 79 -2.10 -6.28 11.72
N ASN A 80 -2.03 -7.61 11.69
CA ASN A 80 -2.04 -8.37 10.45
C ASN A 80 -3.35 -8.15 9.67
N GLU A 81 -4.51 -8.20 10.33
CA GLU A 81 -5.81 -7.93 9.69
C GLU A 81 -5.88 -6.52 9.10
N THR A 82 -5.40 -5.52 9.84
CA THR A 82 -5.39 -4.12 9.39
C THR A 82 -4.54 -3.94 8.13
N ILE A 83 -3.37 -4.58 8.07
CA ILE A 83 -2.49 -4.52 6.91
C ILE A 83 -3.12 -5.24 5.71
N LEU A 84 -3.63 -6.46 5.91
CA LEU A 84 -4.31 -7.25 4.88
C LEU A 84 -5.47 -6.48 4.25
N TYR A 85 -6.30 -5.83 5.06
CA TYR A 85 -7.40 -5.00 4.59
C TYR A 85 -6.90 -3.85 3.72
N ALA A 86 -5.91 -3.07 4.20
CA ALA A 86 -5.41 -1.90 3.49
C ALA A 86 -4.75 -2.26 2.15
N VAL A 87 -3.94 -3.33 2.12
CA VAL A 87 -3.30 -3.83 0.90
C VAL A 87 -4.35 -4.34 -0.09
N SER A 88 -5.38 -5.05 0.39
CA SER A 88 -6.46 -5.56 -0.47
C SER A 88 -7.28 -4.42 -1.06
N HIS A 89 -7.59 -3.39 -0.26
CA HIS A 89 -8.30 -2.20 -0.72
C HIS A 89 -7.51 -1.42 -1.78
N ALA A 90 -6.20 -1.24 -1.60
CA ALA A 90 -5.34 -0.61 -2.58
C ALA A 90 -5.25 -1.40 -3.90
N LYS A 91 -5.17 -2.74 -3.83
CA LYS A 91 -5.21 -3.61 -5.01
C LYS A 91 -6.52 -3.44 -5.79
N PHE A 92 -7.64 -3.48 -5.07
CA PHE A 92 -8.96 -3.30 -5.67
C PHE A 92 -9.05 -1.97 -6.43
N TRP A 93 -8.61 -0.89 -5.79
CA TRP A 93 -8.60 0.44 -6.40
C TRP A 93 -7.76 0.50 -7.69
N LEU A 94 -6.54 -0.07 -7.69
CA LEU A 94 -5.68 -0.11 -8.87
C LEU A 94 -6.33 -0.90 -10.02
N GLN A 95 -7.01 -2.00 -9.71
CA GLN A 95 -7.69 -2.85 -10.69
C GLN A 95 -8.90 -2.13 -11.33
N GLU A 96 -9.68 -1.38 -10.55
CA GLU A 96 -10.81 -0.59 -11.08
C GLU A 96 -10.34 0.49 -12.06
N ARG A 97 -9.22 1.14 -11.74
CA ARG A 97 -8.59 2.12 -12.63
C ARG A 97 -8.18 1.52 -13.96
N GLU A 98 -7.50 0.38 -13.92
CA GLU A 98 -7.08 -0.31 -15.13
C GLU A 98 -8.28 -0.74 -15.99
N THR A 99 -9.33 -1.25 -15.34
CA THR A 99 -10.57 -1.67 -16.01
C THR A 99 -11.27 -0.48 -16.68
N THR A 100 -11.33 0.65 -15.99
CA THR A 100 -11.92 1.90 -16.51
C THR A 100 -11.12 2.43 -17.71
N ALA A 101 -9.79 2.49 -17.59
CA ALA A 101 -8.91 2.95 -18.68
C ALA A 101 -9.03 2.05 -19.93
N ARG A 102 -9.06 0.72 -19.74
CA ARG A 102 -9.27 -0.25 -20.83
C ARG A 102 -10.64 -0.07 -21.50
N THR A 103 -11.68 0.18 -20.72
CA THR A 103 -13.04 0.39 -21.23
C THR A 103 -13.14 1.68 -22.05
N GLN A 104 -12.54 2.78 -21.56
CA GLN A 104 -12.48 4.05 -22.29
C GLN A 104 -11.67 3.93 -23.58
N ALA A 105 -10.52 3.24 -23.57
CA ALA A 105 -9.72 2.99 -24.76
C ALA A 105 -10.48 2.18 -25.83
N ARG A 106 -11.30 1.21 -25.41
CA ARG A 106 -12.16 0.43 -26.32
C ARG A 106 -13.32 1.26 -26.88
N ALA A 107 -13.89 2.17 -26.09
CA ALA A 107 -14.98 3.04 -26.52
C ALA A 107 -14.54 4.11 -27.54
N MET A 108 -13.27 4.55 -27.49
CA MET A 108 -12.76 5.59 -28.40
C MET A 108 -12.41 5.09 -29.82
N GLY A 109 -12.39 3.77 -30.06
CA GLY A 109 -12.13 3.17 -31.38
C GLY A 109 -10.75 3.48 -31.98
N PRO A 110 -10.24 2.68 -32.93
CA PRO A 110 -8.94 2.92 -33.58
C PRO A 110 -8.89 4.15 -34.52
N GLY A 111 -9.99 4.91 -34.64
CA GLY A 111 -10.17 5.97 -35.65
C GLY A 111 -9.93 7.42 -35.21
N GLN A 112 -9.63 7.69 -33.94
CA GLN A 112 -9.35 9.06 -33.46
C GLN A 112 -7.88 9.33 -33.07
N ALA A 113 -6.99 8.34 -33.19
CA ALA A 113 -5.58 8.51 -32.85
C ALA A 113 -4.79 9.39 -33.86
N THR A 114 -5.37 9.76 -35.01
CA THR A 114 -4.65 10.42 -36.11
C THR A 114 -4.98 11.89 -36.37
N MET A 115 -5.95 12.53 -35.70
CA MET A 115 -6.38 13.90 -36.03
C MET A 115 -5.87 15.03 -35.10
N ASN A 116 -4.87 14.78 -34.25
CA ASN A 116 -4.26 15.84 -33.43
C ASN A 116 -2.76 16.06 -33.72
N LEU A 117 -2.31 15.74 -34.93
CA LEU A 117 -0.94 16.01 -35.40
C LEU A 117 -0.89 16.97 -36.61
N GLU A 118 -1.91 17.79 -36.82
CA GLU A 118 -1.77 18.97 -37.67
C GLU A 118 -1.33 20.16 -36.81
N THR A 119 -0.01 20.26 -36.65
CA THR A 119 0.70 21.45 -36.15
C THR A 119 0.22 22.74 -36.86
N PRO A 120 0.19 23.89 -36.16
CA PRO A 120 -0.39 25.12 -36.66
C PRO A 120 0.41 25.67 -37.84
N ALA A 121 -0.26 25.90 -38.97
CA ALA A 121 0.28 26.69 -40.06
C ALA A 121 0.61 28.10 -39.54
N THR A 122 1.90 28.41 -39.50
CA THR A 122 2.43 29.75 -39.28
C THR A 122 1.86 30.70 -40.35
N GLN A 123 0.87 31.52 -40.01
CA GLN A 123 0.53 32.71 -40.80
C GLN A 123 1.31 33.90 -40.24
N GLN A 124 2.49 34.15 -40.81
CA GLN A 124 3.15 35.45 -40.72
C GLN A 124 2.40 36.45 -41.60
N ALA A 125 2.11 37.60 -41.01
CA ALA A 125 1.47 38.76 -41.60
C ALA A 125 2.29 39.35 -42.76
N LYS A 126 1.57 39.92 -43.73
CA LYS A 126 2.08 40.93 -44.66
C LYS A 126 1.68 42.32 -44.17
#